data_AF-A0A973EHE7-F1
#
_entry.id   AF-A0A973EHE7-F1
#
_cell.length_a   1.000
_cell.length_b   1.000
_cell.length_c   1.000
_cell.angle_alpha   90.00
_cell.angle_beta   90.00
_cell.angle_gamma   90.00
#
_symmetry.space_group_name_H-M   'P 1'
#
loop_
_entity.id
_entity.type
_entity.pdbx_description
1 polymer ?
#
loop_
_entity_poly.entity_id
_entity_poly.type
_entity_poly.pdbx_seq_one_letter_code
_entity_poly.pdbx_strand_id
1 'polypeptide(L)' 'MSDTRQNEPPEAASVDPREVEHYRRFAATWWDPQGPFWPLHKLNDLRVPWITTRLCRHFDRDPAWEQPLQGLALLDIGC' A
#
# COMPACT_ATOMS: atom_id res chain seq x y z
N MET A 1 -26.59 33.66 18.12
CA MET A 1 -26.61 32.18 18.23
C MET A 1 -26.09 31.63 16.92
N SER A 2 -24.77 31.45 16.84
CA SER A 2 -24.11 30.92 15.65
C SER A 2 -24.13 29.40 15.75
N ASP A 3 -24.70 28.79 14.72
CA ASP A 3 -24.96 27.37 14.57
C ASP A 3 -23.65 26.59 14.45
N THR A 4 -23.28 25.88 15.52
CA THR A 4 -22.17 24.92 15.52
C THR A 4 -22.64 23.70 14.74
N ARG A 5 -22.29 23.61 13.45
CA ARG A 5 -22.38 22.34 12.73
C ARG A 5 -21.50 21.32 13.46
N GLN A 6 -22.15 20.40 14.17
CA GLN A 6 -21.50 19.25 14.80
C GLN A 6 -20.91 18.36 13.70
N ASN A 7 -19.66 17.98 13.88
CA ASN A 7 -18.94 17.07 13.01
C ASN A 7 -19.34 15.64 13.40
N GLU A 8 -20.40 15.10 12.80
CA GLU A 8 -20.79 13.70 13.01
C GLU A 8 -19.75 12.75 12.38
N PRO A 9 -19.33 11.68 13.07
CA PRO A 9 -18.45 10.67 12.48
C PRO A 9 -19.18 9.96 11.33
N PRO A 10 -18.46 9.52 10.28
CA PRO A 10 -19.10 8.86 9.14
C PRO A 10 -19.79 7.56 9.58
N GLU A 11 -21.10 7.46 9.32
CA GLU A 11 -22.00 6.36 9.71
C GLU A 11 -21.84 5.06 8.87
N ALA A 12 -20.73 4.87 8.16
CA ALA A 12 -20.46 3.64 7.41
C ALA A 12 -19.05 3.12 7.70
N ALA A 13 -18.94 1.82 7.97
CA ALA A 13 -17.65 1.14 8.02
C ALA A 13 -16.97 1.28 6.64
N SER A 14 -15.75 1.81 6.60
CA SER A 14 -14.93 1.91 5.38
C SER A 14 -14.38 0.56 4.91
N VAL A 15 -14.80 -0.54 5.56
CA VAL A 15 -14.32 -1.90 5.33
C VAL A 15 -15.52 -2.77 4.97
N ASP A 16 -15.45 -3.43 3.81
CA ASP A 16 -16.41 -4.48 3.43
C ASP A 16 -15.95 -5.84 3.96
N PRO A 17 -16.70 -6.49 4.89
CA PRO A 17 -16.34 -7.80 5.41
C PRO A 17 -16.23 -8.90 4.33
N ARG A 18 -16.94 -8.75 3.20
CA ARG A 18 -16.92 -9.72 2.10
C ARG A 18 -15.61 -9.67 1.33
N GLU A 19 -15.05 -8.48 1.14
CA GLU A 19 -13.72 -8.30 0.55
C GLU A 19 -12.65 -8.91 1.46
N VAL A 20 -12.74 -8.65 2.77
CA VAL A 20 -11.81 -9.24 3.74
C VAL A 20 -11.84 -10.77 3.69
N GLU A 21 -13.03 -11.37 3.67
CA GLU A 21 -13.19 -12.82 3.57
C GLU A 21 -12.66 -13.36 2.23
N HIS A 22 -12.91 -12.66 1.12
CA HIS A 22 -12.39 -13.04 -0.19
C HIS A 22 -10.86 -13.17 -0.19
N TYR A 23 -10.14 -12.14 0.30
CA TYR A 23 -8.67 -12.18 0.33
C TYR A 23 -8.12 -13.17 1.37
N ARG A 24 -8.80 -13.35 2.51
CA ARG A 24 -8.41 -14.35 3.53
C ARG A 24 -8.33 -15.77 2.96
N ARG A 25 -9.23 -16.15 2.04
CA ARG A 25 -9.23 -17.48 1.41
C ARG A 25 -7.95 -17.78 0.62
N PHE A 26 -7.28 -16.74 0.13
CA PHE A 26 -6.07 -16.88 -0.66
C PHE A 26 -4.79 -16.57 0.13
N ALA A 27 -4.88 -16.22 1.42
CA ALA A 27 -3.75 -15.80 2.23
C ALA A 27 -2.63 -16.85 2.30
N ALA A 28 -2.98 -18.15 2.36
CA ALA A 28 -2.00 -19.23 2.37
C ALA A 28 -1.18 -19.32 1.06
N THR A 29 -1.73 -18.85 -0.06
CA THR A 29 -1.08 -18.86 -1.38
C THR A 29 -0.51 -17.49 -1.77
N TRP A 30 -0.53 -16.51 -0.86
CA TRP A 30 -0.17 -15.12 -1.18
C TRP A 30 1.24 -14.99 -1.75
N TRP A 31 2.18 -15.79 -1.26
CA TRP A 31 3.59 -15.77 -1.67
C TRP A 31 3.95 -16.76 -2.78
N ASP A 32 2.98 -17.52 -3.31
CA ASP A 32 3.22 -18.43 -4.42
C ASP A 32 3.36 -17.64 -5.73
N PRO A 33 4.54 -17.64 -6.38
CA PRO A 33 4.76 -16.92 -7.63
C PRO A 33 3.97 -17.51 -8.81
N GLN A 34 3.43 -18.73 -8.68
CA GLN A 34 2.55 -19.36 -9.66
C GLN A 34 1.08 -19.37 -9.20
N GLY A 35 0.80 -18.83 -8.01
CA GLY A 35 -0.54 -18.78 -7.44
C GLY A 35 -1.44 -17.69 -8.05
N PRO A 36 -2.66 -17.51 -7.52
CA PRO A 36 -3.64 -16.55 -8.05
C PRO A 36 -3.15 -15.10 -8.10
N PHE A 37 -2.20 -14.74 -7.23
CA PHE A 37 -1.61 -13.39 -7.15
C PHE A 37 -0.28 -13.24 -7.90
N TRP A 38 0.09 -14.18 -8.78
CA TRP A 38 1.26 -14.02 -9.66
C TRP A 38 1.35 -12.64 -10.36
N PRO A 39 0.24 -11.98 -10.78
CA PRO A 39 0.35 -10.66 -11.39
C PRO A 39 0.87 -9.60 -10.41
N LEU A 40 0.53 -9.68 -9.12
CA LEU A 40 1.02 -8.75 -8.10
C LEU A 40 2.53 -8.92 -7.87
N HIS A 41 3.01 -10.16 -7.90
CA HIS A 41 4.44 -10.45 -7.83
C HIS A 41 5.19 -9.88 -9.02
N LYS A 42 4.67 -10.04 -10.23
CA LYS A 42 5.25 -9.43 -11.44
C LYS A 42 5.16 -7.91 -11.45
N LEU A 43 4.11 -7.36 -10.86
CA LEU A 43 3.97 -5.91 -10.74
C LEU A 43 5.03 -5.31 -9.82
N ASN A 44 5.57 -6.05 -8.84
CA ASN A 44 6.68 -5.58 -7.98
C ASN A 44 7.89 -5.12 -8.80
N ASP A 45 8.23 -5.85 -9.86
CA ASP A 45 9.36 -5.54 -10.75
C ASP A 45 9.21 -4.15 -11.42
N LEU A 46 7.98 -3.67 -11.58
CA LEU A 46 7.67 -2.35 -12.14
C LEU A 46 7.46 -1.30 -11.04
N ARG A 47 6.61 -1.60 -10.04
CA ARG A 47 6.18 -0.59 -9.06
C ARG A 47 7.28 -0.23 -8.07
N VAL A 48 8.11 -1.18 -7.64
CA VAL A 48 9.16 -0.91 -6.65
C VAL A 48 10.21 0.05 -7.21
N PRO A 49 10.81 -0.18 -8.39
CA PRO A 49 11.76 0.78 -8.97
C PRO A 49 11.13 2.15 -9.25
N TRP A 50 9.87 2.17 -9.70
CA TRP A 50 9.16 3.43 -9.96
C TRP A 50 8.95 4.25 -8.68
N ILE A 51 8.48 3.62 -7.59
CA ILE A 51 8.30 4.28 -6.30
C ILE A 51 9.65 4.76 -5.77
N THR A 52 10.66 3.88 -5.74
CA THR A 52 12.01 4.22 -5.26
C THR A 52 12.60 5.41 -6.02
N THR A 53 12.59 5.39 -7.35
CA THR A 53 13.10 6.49 -8.19
C THR A 53 12.38 7.80 -7.88
N ARG A 54 11.06 7.74 -7.70
CA ARG A 54 10.26 8.93 -7.44
C ARG A 54 10.50 9.52 -6.05
N LEU A 55 10.67 8.67 -5.04
CA LEU A 55 11.03 9.08 -3.68
C LEU A 55 12.45 9.63 -3.63
N CYS A 56 13.42 8.98 -4.29
CA CYS A 56 14.79 9.47 -4.39
C CYS A 56 14.85 10.87 -5.00
N ARG A 57 14.13 11.10 -6.10
CA ARG A 57 14.04 12.42 -6.72
C ARG A 57 13.39 13.46 -5.80
N HIS A 58 12.38 13.07 -5.02
CA HIS A 58 11.67 14.00 -4.14
C HIS A 58 12.50 14.38 -2.91
N PHE A 59 13.24 13.44 -2.34
CA PHE A 59 14.04 13.62 -1.13
C PHE A 59 15.53 13.88 -1.40
N ASP A 60 15.89 14.17 -2.66
CA ASP A 60 17.25 14.43 -3.12
C ASP A 60 18.26 13.33 -2.71
N ARG A 61 17.97 12.09 -3.14
CA ARG A 61 18.76 10.90 -2.82
C ARG A 61 19.24 10.20 -4.08
N ASP A 62 20.38 9.52 -3.95
CA ASP A 62 20.92 8.65 -5.01
C ASP A 62 20.15 7.32 -5.07
N PRO A 63 19.46 7.00 -6.18
CA PRO A 63 18.78 5.72 -6.35
C PRO A 63 19.74 4.53 -6.55
N ALA A 64 21.03 4.77 -6.83
CA ALA A 64 22.04 3.73 -6.99
C ALA A 64 22.66 3.28 -5.65
N TRP A 65 22.36 3.97 -4.55
CA TRP A 65 22.79 3.55 -3.22
C TRP A 65 22.07 2.25 -2.80
N GLU A 66 22.69 1.46 -1.92
CA GLU A 66 22.20 0.13 -1.53
C GLU A 66 20.84 0.18 -0.81
N GLN A 67 20.60 1.20 0.02
CA GLN A 67 19.34 1.37 0.76
C GLN A 67 18.76 2.78 0.51
N PRO A 68 18.32 3.08 -0.71
CA PRO A 68 18.01 4.45 -1.14
C PRO A 68 16.92 5.12 -0.29
N LEU A 69 16.06 4.33 0.37
CA LEU A 69 14.96 4.79 1.21
C LEU A 69 15.28 4.79 2.72
N GLN A 70 16.50 4.44 3.13
CA GLN A 70 16.86 4.34 4.55
C GLN A 70 16.60 5.67 5.29
N GLY A 71 15.96 5.60 6.46
CA GLY A 71 15.60 6.78 7.25
C GLY A 71 14.33 7.51 6.80
N LEU A 72 13.64 7.06 5.74
CA LEU A 72 12.27 7.50 5.46
C LEU A 72 11.27 6.64 6.22
N ALA A 73 10.20 7.27 6.71
CA ALA A 73 9.03 6.55 7.21
C ALA A 73 8.10 6.22 6.04
N LEU A 74 7.76 4.94 5.86
CA LEU A 74 6.91 4.44 4.79
C LEU A 74 5.68 3.73 5.40
N LEU A 75 4.52 3.95 4.80
CA LEU A 75 3.26 3.31 5.17
C LEU A 75 2.69 2.62 3.93
N ASP A 76 2.50 1.30 4.02
CA ASP A 76 1.81 0.51 3.00
C ASP A 76 0.38 0.21 3.48
N ILE A 77 -0.61 0.62 2.70
CA ILE A 77 -2.03 0.47 3.06
C ILE A 77 -2.61 -0.71 2.27
N GLY A 78 -3.07 -1.73 2.99
CA GLY A 78 -3.59 -2.96 2.39
C GLY A 78 -2.51 -4.02 2.13
N CYS A 79 -1.52 -4.10 3.03
CA CYS A 79 -0.47 -5.12 3.01
C CYS A 79 -0.95 -6.53 3.42
#